data_AF-A0A959T2R5-F1
#
_entry.id   AF-A0A959T2R5-F1
#
_cell.length_a   1.000
_cell.length_b   1.000
_cell.length_c   1.000
_cell.angle_alpha   90.00
_cell.angle_beta   90.00
_cell.angle_gamma   90.00
#
_symmetry.space_group_name_H-M   'P 1'
#
loop_
_entity.id
_entity.type
_entity.pdbx_description
1 polymer ?
#
loop_
_entity_poly.entity_id
_entity_poly.type
_entity_poly.pdbx_seq_one_letter_code
_entity_poly.pdbx_strand_id
1 'polypeptide(L)'
;LTQTIDCLPPPAPPEDCEGGVTICNGQSFSNNASGTGCSLDLTSSNYGCLASAERQGTWYYFSPSSAGNVAFTISPSNAADDYDFAVWGPMANPTCPPATAPVRCSYSGLGGDTGLNYTATDNTEGAAGDKWVNDL
;
A
#
# COMPACT_ATOMS: atom_id res chain seq x y z
N LEU A 1 22.20 -23.77 9.86
CA LEU A 1 20.76 -23.68 9.49
C LEU A 1 20.53 -24.76 8.44
N THR A 2 19.81 -25.81 8.80
CA THR A 2 19.45 -26.89 7.88
C THR A 2 18.26 -26.38 7.07
N GLN A 3 18.47 -26.07 5.79
CA GLN A 3 17.37 -25.69 4.91
C GLN A 3 16.77 -26.99 4.36
N THR A 4 15.57 -27.33 4.82
CA THR A 4 14.81 -28.46 4.29
C THR A 4 14.38 -28.09 2.88
N ILE A 5 14.88 -28.79 1.86
CA ILE A 5 14.37 -28.66 0.50
C ILE A 5 13.09 -29.49 0.44
N ASP A 6 11.95 -28.82 0.47
CA ASP A 6 10.68 -29.41 0.06
C ASP A 6 10.34 -28.96 -1.38
N CYS A 7 9.34 -29.59 -1.98
CA CYS A 7 8.85 -29.20 -3.31
C CYS A 7 7.81 -28.07 -3.23
N LEU A 8 7.70 -27.36 -2.10
CA LEU A 8 6.77 -26.25 -1.99
C LEU A 8 7.39 -25.03 -2.66
N PRO A 9 6.60 -24.27 -3.43
CA PRO A 9 7.07 -22.98 -3.91
C PRO A 9 7.43 -22.10 -2.69
N PRO A 10 8.48 -21.26 -2.80
CA PRO A 10 8.77 -20.30 -1.75
C PRO A 10 7.54 -19.39 -1.53
N PRO A 11 7.34 -18.88 -0.31
CA PRO A 11 6.30 -17.89 -0.06
C PRO A 11 6.42 -16.71 -1.03
N ALA A 12 5.29 -16.17 -1.46
CA ALA A 12 5.27 -14.97 -2.28
C ALA A 12 6.00 -13.81 -1.54
N PRO A 13 6.78 -13.00 -2.25
CA PRO A 13 7.44 -11.83 -1.67
C PRO A 13 6.42 -10.75 -1.28
N PRO A 14 6.75 -9.83 -0.35
CA PRO A 14 5.87 -8.74 0.06
C PRO A 14 5.45 -7.76 -1.06
N GLU A 15 6.22 -7.76 -2.15
CA GLU A 15 5.91 -7.05 -3.39
C GLU A 15 4.70 -7.64 -4.12
N ASP A 16 4.37 -8.91 -3.92
CA ASP A 16 3.14 -9.54 -4.42
C ASP A 16 2.07 -9.53 -3.32
N CYS A 17 0.80 -9.28 -3.66
CA CYS A 17 -0.27 -9.18 -2.66
C CYS A 17 -0.47 -10.48 -1.86
N GLU A 18 -0.12 -11.65 -2.43
CA GLU A 18 -0.17 -12.94 -1.72
C GLU A 18 0.86 -13.01 -0.57
N GLY A 19 1.95 -12.25 -0.67
CA GLY A 19 3.03 -12.16 0.32
C GLY A 19 2.93 -10.93 1.24
N GLY A 20 1.87 -10.15 1.12
CA GLY A 20 1.71 -8.89 1.87
C GLY A 20 1.76 -9.06 3.39
N VAL A 21 2.25 -8.03 4.07
CA VAL A 21 2.51 -8.05 5.52
C VAL A 21 1.28 -7.63 6.30
N THR A 22 0.88 -8.43 7.29
CA THR A 22 -0.23 -8.06 8.19
C THR A 22 0.26 -7.17 9.34
N ILE A 23 -0.36 -6.00 9.47
CA ILE A 23 -0.22 -5.01 10.54
C ILE A 23 -1.27 -5.33 11.61
N CYS A 24 -0.82 -5.74 12.79
CA CYS A 24 -1.69 -6.24 13.87
C CYS A 24 -1.89 -5.25 15.02
N ASN A 25 -1.07 -4.19 15.09
CA ASN A 25 -1.13 -3.14 16.10
C ASN A 25 -0.49 -1.85 15.57
N GLY A 26 -0.17 -0.90 16.45
CA GLY A 26 0.54 0.34 16.10
C GLY A 26 2.04 0.16 15.83
N GLN A 27 2.47 -1.00 15.33
CA GLN A 27 3.89 -1.24 15.03
C GLN A 27 4.33 -0.40 13.83
N SER A 28 5.53 0.17 13.93
CA SER A 28 6.23 0.73 12.78
C SER A 28 6.59 -0.39 11.82
N PHE A 29 6.40 -0.15 10.52
CA PHE A 29 6.94 -0.98 9.46
C PHE A 29 8.00 -0.16 8.71
N SER A 30 9.01 -0.85 8.21
CA SER A 30 10.07 -0.27 7.39
C SER A 30 10.37 -1.26 6.29
N ASN A 31 9.85 -0.99 5.09
CA ASN A 31 10.22 -1.72 3.89
C ASN A 31 10.50 -0.73 2.76
N ASN A 32 11.41 -1.09 1.88
CA ASN A 32 11.61 -0.39 0.63
C ASN A 32 11.69 -1.45 -0.47
N ALA A 33 10.64 -1.54 -1.27
CA ALA A 33 10.57 -2.51 -2.34
C ALA A 33 11.57 -2.17 -3.45
N SER A 34 12.20 -3.20 -4.00
CA SER A 34 13.18 -3.06 -5.07
C SER A 34 12.64 -3.50 -6.44
N GLY A 35 11.43 -4.07 -6.48
CA GLY A 35 10.77 -4.55 -7.68
C GLY A 35 9.26 -4.72 -7.49
N THR A 36 8.59 -5.20 -8.52
CA THR A 36 7.12 -5.44 -8.54
C THR A 36 6.73 -6.83 -8.02
N GLY A 37 7.70 -7.65 -7.61
CA GLY A 37 7.45 -9.03 -7.21
C GLY A 37 7.52 -9.99 -8.39
N CYS A 38 6.85 -11.14 -8.26
CA CYS A 38 6.78 -12.18 -9.29
C CYS A 38 5.56 -12.02 -10.22
N SER A 39 4.55 -11.26 -9.80
CA SER A 39 3.32 -10.98 -10.53
C SER A 39 3.12 -9.47 -10.70
N LEU A 40 2.17 -9.10 -11.55
CA LEU A 40 1.69 -7.71 -11.64
C LEU A 40 0.27 -7.69 -11.09
N ASP A 41 0.11 -7.18 -9.87
CA ASP A 41 -1.16 -7.19 -9.15
C ASP A 41 -2.05 -6.02 -9.53
N LEU A 42 -1.46 -4.93 -10.01
CA LEU A 42 -2.20 -3.74 -10.42
C LEU A 42 -2.37 -3.62 -11.94
N THR A 43 -3.61 -3.42 -12.37
CA THR A 43 -4.06 -3.21 -13.75
C THR A 43 -4.99 -2.00 -13.82
N SER A 44 -5.42 -1.63 -15.03
CA SER A 44 -6.36 -0.51 -15.24
C SER A 44 -7.71 -0.66 -14.55
N SER A 45 -8.07 -1.86 -14.08
CA SER A 45 -9.29 -2.05 -13.31
C SER A 45 -9.15 -1.74 -11.82
N ASN A 46 -7.93 -1.72 -11.26
CA ASN A 46 -7.72 -1.68 -9.81
C ASN A 46 -6.64 -0.71 -9.31
N TYR A 47 -5.82 -0.08 -10.17
CA TYR A 47 -4.75 0.83 -9.71
C TYR A 47 -5.26 2.22 -9.27
N GLY A 48 -6.48 2.61 -9.65
CA GLY A 48 -7.05 3.91 -9.29
C GLY A 48 -6.22 5.11 -9.75
N CYS A 49 -5.80 5.95 -8.79
CA CYS A 49 -5.01 7.15 -9.07
C CYS A 49 -3.54 6.85 -9.42
N LEU A 50 -3.04 5.64 -9.12
CA LEU A 50 -1.62 5.29 -9.21
C LEU A 50 -1.04 5.33 -10.63
N ALA A 51 -1.87 5.54 -11.67
CA ALA A 51 -1.64 5.88 -13.09
C ALA A 51 -0.55 5.13 -13.90
N SER A 52 0.56 4.76 -13.26
CA SER A 52 1.68 3.97 -13.73
C SER A 52 1.62 2.49 -13.32
N ALA A 53 0.45 2.00 -12.89
CA ALA A 53 0.26 0.65 -12.35
C ALA A 53 1.22 0.35 -11.17
N GLU A 54 1.56 -0.92 -10.96
CA GLU A 54 2.43 -1.32 -9.85
C GLU A 54 3.90 -1.06 -10.15
N ARG A 55 4.55 -0.26 -9.29
CA ARG A 55 5.96 0.09 -9.41
C ARG A 55 6.60 0.01 -8.04
N GLN A 56 7.39 -1.03 -7.80
CA GLN A 56 8.21 -1.15 -6.58
C GLN A 56 7.39 -0.93 -5.31
N GLY A 57 6.27 -1.67 -5.19
CA GLY A 57 5.32 -1.56 -4.10
C GLY A 57 5.52 -2.61 -3.02
N THR A 58 4.91 -2.41 -1.86
CA THR A 58 4.79 -3.44 -0.81
C THR A 58 3.35 -3.49 -0.36
N TRP A 59 2.80 -4.70 -0.27
CA TRP A 59 1.44 -4.92 0.18
C TRP A 59 1.36 -5.02 1.70
N TYR A 60 0.38 -4.32 2.26
CA TYR A 60 0.07 -4.37 3.68
C TYR A 60 -1.42 -4.66 3.91
N TYR A 61 -1.71 -5.46 4.92
CA TYR A 61 -3.06 -5.75 5.38
C TYR A 61 -3.24 -5.26 6.80
N PHE A 62 -4.35 -4.59 7.09
CA PHE A 62 -4.69 -4.21 8.46
C PHE A 62 -6.20 -4.35 8.68
N SER A 63 -6.57 -4.55 9.93
CA SER A 63 -7.98 -4.57 10.37
C SER A 63 -8.09 -3.78 11.67
N PRO A 64 -8.81 -2.64 11.67
CA PRO A 64 -9.02 -1.87 12.89
C PRO A 64 -9.76 -2.72 13.94
N SER A 65 -9.26 -2.72 15.18
CA SER A 65 -9.86 -3.48 16.29
C SER A 65 -11.06 -2.77 16.95
N SER A 66 -11.31 -1.52 16.59
CA SER A 66 -12.41 -0.70 17.08
C SER A 66 -12.94 0.23 15.98
N ALA A 67 -14.20 0.66 16.12
CA ALA A 67 -14.75 1.71 15.28
C ALA A 67 -14.02 3.04 15.51
N GLY A 68 -13.93 3.85 14.47
CA GLY A 68 -13.21 5.12 14.45
C GLY A 68 -12.56 5.32 13.09
N ASN A 69 -11.86 6.44 12.98
CA ASN A 69 -11.24 6.85 11.75
C ASN A 69 -9.80 6.32 11.69
N VAL A 70 -9.34 5.93 10.49
CA VAL A 70 -7.97 5.44 10.29
C VAL A 70 -7.15 6.48 9.52
N ALA A 71 -6.06 6.91 10.14
CA ALA A 71 -5.05 7.79 9.57
C ALA A 71 -3.66 7.18 9.76
N PHE A 72 -2.74 7.44 8.83
CA PHE A 72 -1.35 7.01 8.93
C PHE A 72 -0.42 7.96 8.18
N THR A 73 0.85 7.93 8.56
CA THR A 73 1.92 8.64 7.86
C THR A 73 2.94 7.63 7.39
N ILE A 74 3.26 7.66 6.11
CA ILE A 74 4.44 7.00 5.55
C ILE A 74 5.53 8.06 5.55
N SER A 75 6.60 7.80 6.31
CA SER A 75 7.72 8.72 6.45
C SER A 75 8.97 8.11 5.81
N PRO A 76 9.38 8.58 4.62
CA PRO A 76 10.58 8.09 3.98
C PRO A 76 11.83 8.45 4.78
N SER A 77 12.81 7.54 4.83
CA SER A 77 14.10 7.81 5.49
C SER A 77 14.90 8.92 4.80
N ASN A 78 14.71 9.08 3.49
CA ASN A 78 15.22 10.18 2.69
C ASN A 78 14.03 11.05 2.25
N ALA A 79 13.95 12.29 2.70
CA ALA A 79 12.83 13.19 2.40
C ALA A 79 12.68 13.56 0.91
N ALA A 80 13.64 13.18 0.05
CA ALA A 80 13.52 13.31 -1.40
C ALA A 80 12.83 12.10 -2.05
N ASP A 81 12.63 11.00 -1.32
CA ASP A 81 11.93 9.82 -1.83
C ASP A 81 10.44 10.13 -1.99
N ASP A 82 9.90 9.64 -3.10
CA ASP A 82 8.54 9.84 -3.58
C ASP A 82 7.77 8.53 -3.40
N TYR A 83 6.95 8.46 -2.34
CA TYR A 83 6.11 7.30 -2.08
C TYR A 83 4.66 7.58 -2.44
N ASP A 84 4.17 6.82 -3.40
CA ASP A 84 2.76 6.72 -3.74
C ASP A 84 2.08 5.66 -2.87
N PHE A 85 0.77 5.79 -2.62
CA PHE A 85 0.03 4.75 -1.91
C PHE A 85 -1.42 4.64 -2.37
N ALA A 86 -1.99 3.46 -2.13
CA ALA A 86 -3.40 3.19 -2.33
C ALA A 86 -3.93 2.26 -1.24
N VAL A 87 -5.20 2.45 -0.86
CA VAL A 87 -5.89 1.62 0.11
C VAL A 87 -7.18 1.07 -0.52
N TRP A 88 -7.32 -0.25 -0.48
CA TRP A 88 -8.52 -0.96 -0.94
C TRP A 88 -9.36 -1.43 0.25
N GLY A 89 -10.68 -1.42 0.07
CA GLY A 89 -11.64 -1.93 1.06
C GLY A 89 -12.62 -0.86 1.55
N PRO A 90 -13.22 -1.03 2.75
CA PRO A 90 -13.06 -2.17 3.64
C PRO A 90 -13.52 -3.49 3.00
N MET A 91 -12.85 -4.60 3.33
CA MET A 91 -13.19 -5.93 2.83
C MET A 91 -13.37 -6.91 3.99
N ALA A 92 -14.45 -7.70 3.97
CA ALA A 92 -14.62 -8.78 4.93
C ALA A 92 -13.61 -9.91 4.72
N ASN A 93 -13.23 -10.15 3.46
CA ASN A 93 -12.16 -11.06 3.07
C ASN A 93 -11.30 -10.32 2.03
N PRO A 94 -10.03 -10.02 2.32
CA PRO A 94 -9.13 -9.42 1.34
C PRO A 94 -9.00 -10.31 0.10
N THR A 95 -9.08 -9.71 -1.08
CA THR A 95 -8.83 -10.39 -2.35
C THR A 95 -7.50 -9.92 -2.92
N CYS A 96 -6.72 -10.85 -3.45
CA CYS A 96 -5.44 -10.59 -4.09
C CYS A 96 -5.48 -11.12 -5.54
N PRO A 97 -5.28 -10.27 -6.57
CA PRO A 97 -5.24 -8.81 -6.50
C PRO A 97 -6.61 -8.20 -6.13
N PRO A 98 -6.67 -6.93 -5.68
CA PRO A 98 -7.93 -6.26 -5.44
C PRO A 98 -8.74 -6.13 -6.73
N ALA A 99 -10.04 -6.41 -6.67
CA ALA A 99 -10.92 -6.42 -7.85
C ALA A 99 -11.44 -5.04 -8.27
N THR A 100 -11.23 -4.01 -7.45
CA THR A 100 -11.80 -2.66 -7.63
C THR A 100 -10.73 -1.59 -7.45
N ALA A 101 -11.05 -0.36 -7.85
CA ALA A 101 -10.21 0.79 -7.57
C ALA A 101 -10.10 1.07 -6.05
N PRO A 102 -8.98 1.64 -5.58
CA PRO A 102 -8.79 1.97 -4.19
C PRO A 102 -9.77 3.04 -3.70
N VAL A 103 -10.11 2.99 -2.42
CA VAL A 103 -10.96 3.99 -1.75
C VAL A 103 -10.17 5.21 -1.26
N ARG A 104 -8.85 5.07 -1.09
CA ARG A 104 -7.92 6.17 -0.85
C ARG A 104 -6.69 5.99 -1.71
N CYS A 105 -6.20 7.06 -2.31
CA CYS A 105 -5.06 6.96 -3.21
C CYS A 105 -4.34 8.29 -3.35
N SER A 106 -3.02 8.29 -3.14
CA SER A 106 -2.15 9.41 -3.49
C SER A 106 -1.12 8.95 -4.50
N TYR A 107 -1.09 9.66 -5.63
CA TYR A 107 -0.06 9.54 -6.66
C TYR A 107 0.71 10.86 -6.81
N SER A 108 0.91 11.59 -5.72
CA SER A 108 1.52 12.92 -5.72
C SER A 108 3.02 12.81 -5.96
N GLY A 109 3.57 13.50 -6.96
CA GLY A 109 5.01 13.47 -7.27
C GLY A 109 5.90 14.33 -6.35
N LEU A 110 5.48 14.51 -5.09
CA LEU A 110 6.18 15.30 -4.09
C LEU A 110 6.85 14.35 -3.09
N GLY A 111 8.13 14.58 -2.79
CA GLY A 111 8.84 13.78 -1.80
C GLY A 111 8.42 14.04 -0.35
N GLY A 112 8.87 13.14 0.53
CA GLY A 112 8.73 13.23 1.97
C GLY A 112 7.42 12.62 2.49
N ASP A 113 6.97 13.06 3.65
CA ASP A 113 5.81 12.46 4.31
C ASP A 113 4.54 12.55 3.44
N THR A 114 3.82 11.43 3.39
CA THR A 114 2.56 11.21 2.68
C THR A 114 1.63 10.36 3.56
N GLY A 115 0.33 10.33 3.24
CA GLY A 115 -0.59 9.37 3.87
C GLY A 115 -2.02 9.88 4.03
N LEU A 116 -2.65 9.41 5.10
CA LEU A 116 -4.02 9.76 5.47
C LEU A 116 -4.01 10.70 6.66
N ASN A 117 -4.78 11.79 6.61
CA ASN A 117 -4.95 12.67 7.77
C ASN A 117 -6.37 13.25 7.88
N TYR A 118 -6.67 13.83 9.03
CA TYR A 118 -8.01 14.35 9.40
C TYR A 118 -8.34 15.74 8.83
N THR A 119 -7.43 16.32 8.05
CA THR A 119 -7.56 17.69 7.53
C THR A 119 -7.67 17.74 6.01
N ALA A 120 -7.19 16.70 5.32
CA ALA A 120 -7.38 16.51 3.89
C ALA A 120 -8.87 16.32 3.58
N THR A 121 -9.28 16.76 2.40
CA THR A 121 -10.72 16.83 2.04
C THR A 121 -11.07 16.01 0.81
N ASP A 122 -10.06 15.54 0.10
CA ASP A 122 -10.14 14.70 -1.07
C ASP A 122 -9.80 13.25 -0.70
N ASN A 123 -10.37 12.30 -1.43
CA ASN A 123 -10.10 10.87 -1.21
C ASN A 123 -9.02 10.33 -2.17
N THR A 124 -8.76 11.05 -3.26
CA THR A 124 -7.86 10.61 -4.32
C THR A 124 -7.15 11.81 -4.94
N GLU A 125 -5.86 11.69 -5.18
CA GLU A 125 -5.08 12.72 -5.86
C GLU A 125 -4.09 12.12 -6.87
N GLY A 126 -3.79 12.90 -7.92
CA GLY A 126 -2.80 12.54 -8.93
C GLY A 126 -1.45 13.21 -8.67
N ALA A 127 -0.58 13.23 -9.70
CA ALA A 127 0.79 13.77 -9.64
C ALA A 127 0.93 15.22 -9.14
N ALA A 128 -0.15 16.02 -9.21
CA ALA A 128 -0.18 17.41 -8.74
C ALA A 128 -0.79 17.57 -7.34
N GLY A 129 -0.98 16.47 -6.62
CA GLY A 129 -1.51 16.42 -5.26
C GLY A 129 -0.61 17.05 -4.20
N ASP A 130 -1.09 17.08 -2.96
CA ASP A 130 -0.38 17.61 -1.79
C ASP A 130 0.17 16.52 -0.84
N LYS A 131 0.01 15.25 -1.23
CA LYS A 131 0.45 14.01 -0.54
C LYS A 131 -0.49 13.53 0.56
N TRP A 132 -1.59 14.22 0.80
CA TRP A 132 -2.48 13.88 1.89
C TRP A 132 -3.91 13.75 1.39
N VAL A 133 -4.46 12.54 1.58
CA VAL A 133 -5.89 12.33 1.36
C VAL A 133 -6.60 12.08 2.69
N ASN A 134 -7.91 12.27 2.68
CA ASN A 134 -8.77 12.22 3.85
C ASN A 134 -8.67 10.85 4.55
N ASP A 135 -8.83 10.84 5.87
CA ASP A 135 -8.87 9.61 6.67
C ASP A 135 -10.01 8.64 6.26
N LEU A 136 -9.90 7.38 6.68
CA LEU A 136 -10.85 6.30 6.39
C LEU A 136 -11.90 6.13 7.49
#